data_AF-V4HK89-F1
#
_entry.id   AF-V4HK89-F1
#
_cell.length_a   1.000
_cell.length_b   1.000
_cell.length_c   1.000
_cell.angle_alpha   90.00
_cell.angle_beta   90.00
_cell.angle_gamma   90.00
#
_symmetry.space_group_name_H-M   'P 1'
#
loop_
_entity.id
_entity.type
_entity.pdbx_description
1 polymer ?
#
loop_
_entity_poly.entity_id
_entity_poly.type
_entity_poly.pdbx_seq_one_letter_code
_entity_poly.pdbx_strand_id
1 'polypeptide(L)'
;MGESTTIRMTDRRETLFEALEDATGENTRSGAIDVAAEYYCFMRGENRRQPASGRVERLVRRAREEGSLTAEQIADVLDCDELPVRYDVSTGYGRGEE
;
A
#
# COMPACT_ATOMS: atom_id res chain seq x y z
N MET A 1 31.97 5.60 -2.71
CA MET A 1 31.34 6.93 -2.91
C MET A 1 30.08 6.69 -3.71
N GLY A 2 28.91 7.02 -3.18
CA GLY A 2 27.65 6.89 -3.92
C GLY A 2 27.60 7.92 -5.06
N GLU A 3 27.02 7.54 -6.19
CA GLU A 3 26.78 8.46 -7.29
C GLU A 3 25.65 9.42 -6.91
N SER A 4 25.89 10.73 -7.01
CA SER A 4 24.88 11.76 -6.70
C SER A 4 24.03 12.01 -7.95
N THR A 5 22.72 11.76 -7.84
CA THR A 5 21.77 12.04 -8.92
C THR A 5 21.04 13.36 -8.66
N THR A 6 21.10 14.29 -9.61
CA THR A 6 20.35 15.55 -9.53
C THR A 6 19.01 15.42 -10.26
N ILE A 7 17.92 15.66 -9.53
CA ILE A 7 16.57 15.67 -10.06
C ILE A 7 16.16 17.12 -10.31
N ARG A 8 15.81 17.47 -11.56
CA ARG A 8 15.31 18.82 -11.89
C ARG A 8 14.03 19.12 -11.10
N MET A 9 14.01 20.18 -10.30
CA MET A 9 12.82 20.53 -9.52
C MET A 9 11.82 21.34 -10.35
N THR A 10 10.54 21.11 -10.07
CA THR A 10 9.38 21.89 -10.54
C THR A 10 8.46 22.07 -9.35
N ASP A 11 7.57 23.07 -9.37
CA ASP A 11 6.65 23.33 -8.24
C ASP A 11 5.82 22.08 -7.89
N ARG A 12 5.30 21.40 -8.92
CA ARG A 12 4.58 20.12 -8.74
C ARG A 12 5.41 19.06 -8.02
N ARG A 13 6.72 18.98 -8.33
CA ARG A 13 7.61 17.96 -7.76
C ARG A 13 7.99 18.32 -6.33
N GLU A 14 8.12 19.61 -6.03
CA GLU A 14 8.34 20.10 -4.67
C GLU A 14 7.17 19.70 -3.76
N THR A 15 5.94 20.02 -4.12
CA THR A 15 4.75 19.62 -3.35
C THR A 15 4.61 18.09 -3.23
N LEU A 16 4.99 17.35 -4.26
CA LEU A 16 4.96 15.89 -4.21
C LEU A 16 6.01 15.33 -3.24
N PHE A 17 7.20 15.92 -3.18
CA PHE A 17 8.22 15.49 -2.24
C PHE A 17 7.86 15.83 -0.79
N GLU A 18 7.27 16.99 -0.54
CA GLU A 18 6.74 17.34 0.79
C GLU A 18 5.68 16.33 1.24
N ALA A 19 4.69 16.03 0.38
CA ALA A 19 3.68 15.02 0.69
C ALA A 19 4.27 13.62 0.89
N LEU A 20 5.37 13.31 0.19
CA LEU A 20 6.05 12.03 0.34
C LEU A 20 6.82 11.94 1.66
N GLU A 21 7.52 13.01 2.07
CA GLU A 21 8.18 13.13 3.38
C GLU A 21 7.15 12.93 4.49
N ASP A 22 6.01 13.60 4.42
CA ASP A 22 4.91 13.45 5.39
C ASP A 22 4.36 12.01 5.42
N ALA A 23 4.09 11.41 4.25
CA ALA A 23 3.52 10.07 4.16
C ALA A 23 4.46 8.96 4.63
N THR A 24 5.77 9.17 4.48
CA THR A 24 6.80 8.20 4.89
C THR A 24 7.32 8.44 6.30
N GLY A 25 7.12 9.65 6.85
CA GLY A 25 7.70 10.09 8.13
C GLY A 25 9.18 10.42 8.03
N GLU A 26 9.74 10.48 6.81
CA GLU A 26 11.15 10.74 6.57
C GLU A 26 11.43 12.25 6.53
N ASN A 27 12.54 12.67 7.15
CA ASN A 27 12.93 14.08 7.21
C ASN A 27 13.77 14.52 5.99
N THR A 28 14.01 13.63 5.04
CA THR A 28 14.80 13.91 3.84
C THR A 28 14.15 13.34 2.59
N ARG A 29 14.18 14.11 1.50
CA ARG A 29 13.73 13.66 0.17
C ARG A 29 14.33 12.32 -0.24
N SER A 30 15.63 12.12 0.01
CA SER A 30 16.31 10.87 -0.32
C SER A 30 15.75 9.68 0.47
N GLY A 31 15.59 9.82 1.79
CA GLY A 31 14.97 8.78 2.62
C GLY A 31 13.53 8.48 2.21
N ALA A 32 12.73 9.53 1.95
CA ALA A 32 11.35 9.39 1.50
C ALA A 32 11.26 8.65 0.15
N ILE A 33 12.17 8.94 -0.79
CA ILE A 33 12.25 8.24 -2.09
C ILE A 33 12.62 6.78 -1.89
N ASP A 34 13.59 6.48 -1.04
CA ASP A 34 14.03 5.12 -0.78
C ASP A 34 12.86 4.29 -0.23
N VAL A 35 12.19 4.76 0.83
CA VAL A 35 11.02 4.10 1.43
C VAL A 35 9.91 3.88 0.39
N ALA A 36 9.60 4.90 -0.41
CA ALA A 36 8.58 4.81 -1.46
C ALA A 36 8.95 3.78 -2.54
N ALA A 37 10.22 3.71 -2.94
CA ALA A 37 10.71 2.77 -3.92
C ALA A 37 10.64 1.33 -3.37
N GLU A 38 11.01 1.10 -2.11
CA GLU A 38 10.90 -0.22 -1.48
C GLU A 38 9.43 -0.67 -1.46
N TYR A 39 8.55 0.21 -1.00
CA TYR A 39 7.12 -0.07 -0.89
C TYR A 39 6.50 -0.38 -2.26
N TYR A 40 6.82 0.41 -3.28
CA TYR A 40 6.34 0.17 -4.64
C TYR A 40 6.85 -1.16 -5.20
N CYS A 41 8.15 -1.45 -5.08
CA CYS A 41 8.72 -2.73 -5.53
C CYS A 41 8.11 -3.91 -4.78
N PHE A 42 7.86 -3.79 -3.48
CA PHE A 42 7.23 -4.84 -2.70
C PHE A 42 5.78 -5.10 -3.15
N MET A 43 4.98 -4.04 -3.28
CA MET A 43 3.58 -4.16 -3.68
C MET A 43 3.38 -4.69 -5.10
N ARG A 44 4.16 -4.17 -6.06
CA ARG A 44 4.07 -4.61 -7.46
C ARG A 44 4.56 -6.04 -7.61
N GLY A 45 5.56 -6.46 -6.84
CA GLY A 45 6.19 -7.77 -7.01
C GLY A 45 6.76 -7.94 -8.42
N GLU A 46 7.02 -9.19 -8.80
CA GLU A 46 7.56 -9.57 -10.12
C GLU A 46 8.78 -8.73 -10.56
N ASN A 47 9.61 -8.34 -9.61
CA ASN A 47 10.83 -7.59 -9.87
C ASN A 47 12.00 -8.21 -9.12
N ARG A 48 13.22 -7.73 -9.39
CA ARG A 48 14.44 -8.29 -8.81
C ARG A 48 14.44 -8.28 -7.27
N ARG A 49 13.79 -7.29 -6.66
CA ARG A 49 13.72 -7.13 -5.20
C ARG A 49 12.65 -8.01 -4.57
N GLN A 50 11.52 -8.20 -5.26
CA GLN A 50 10.42 -9.07 -4.83
C GLN A 50 10.00 -9.97 -6.00
N PRO A 51 10.62 -11.17 -6.15
CA PRO A 51 10.33 -12.06 -7.28
C PRO A 51 8.97 -12.78 -7.14
N ALA A 52 8.40 -12.82 -5.94
CA ALA A 52 7.05 -13.31 -5.73
C ALA A 52 6.03 -12.36 -6.39
N SER A 53 4.92 -12.91 -6.86
CA SER A 53 3.84 -12.18 -7.49
C SER A 53 3.29 -11.06 -6.60
N GLY A 54 3.06 -9.86 -7.15
CA GLY A 54 2.48 -8.71 -6.46
C GLY A 54 1.03 -8.93 -6.03
N ARG A 55 0.84 -9.72 -4.97
CA ARG A 55 -0.49 -10.10 -4.45
C ARG A 55 -1.36 -8.88 -4.15
N VAL A 56 -0.78 -7.81 -3.62
CA VAL A 56 -1.47 -6.53 -3.35
C VAL A 56 -1.93 -5.85 -4.64
N GLU A 57 -1.07 -5.74 -5.65
CA GLU A 57 -1.43 -5.13 -6.93
C GLU A 57 -2.52 -5.92 -7.65
N ARG A 58 -2.45 -7.25 -7.61
CA ARG A 58 -3.51 -8.13 -8.15
C ARG A 58 -4.85 -7.96 -7.42
N LEU A 59 -4.84 -7.85 -6.09
CA LEU A 59 -6.04 -7.56 -5.30
C LEU A 59 -6.66 -6.22 -5.68
N VAL A 60 -5.87 -5.15 -5.71
CA VAL A 60 -6.35 -3.80 -6.01
C VAL A 60 -6.90 -3.72 -7.44
N ARG A 61 -6.21 -4.34 -8.40
CA ARG A 61 -6.66 -4.39 -9.80
C ARG A 61 -8.01 -5.11 -9.93
N ARG A 62 -8.11 -6.33 -9.36
CA ARG A 62 -9.34 -7.13 -9.43
C ARG A 62 -10.52 -6.42 -8.75
N ALA A 63 -10.28 -5.77 -7.60
CA ALA A 63 -11.30 -4.98 -6.91
C ALA A 63 -11.78 -3.77 -7.73
N ARG A 64 -10.90 -3.13 -8.51
CA ARG A 64 -11.31 -2.03 -9.42
C ARG A 64 -12.13 -2.52 -10.60
N GLU A 65 -11.82 -3.71 -11.11
CA GLU A 65 -12.53 -4.33 -12.24
C GLU A 65 -13.91 -4.86 -11.83
N GLU A 66 -14.00 -5.49 -10.65
CA GLU A 66 -15.23 -6.12 -10.15
C GLU A 66 -16.05 -5.20 -9.21
N GLY A 67 -15.50 -4.04 -8.83
CA GLY A 67 -16.10 -3.08 -7.89
C GLY A 67 -15.98 -3.48 -6.41
N SER A 68 -15.90 -4.78 -6.12
CA SER A 68 -15.63 -5.34 -4.79
C SER A 68 -15.09 -6.77 -4.91
N LEU A 69 -14.54 -7.33 -3.83
CA LEU A 69 -14.10 -8.72 -3.78
C LEU A 69 -14.73 -9.44 -2.58
N THR A 70 -15.13 -10.70 -2.76
CA THR A 70 -15.50 -11.59 -1.66
C THR A 70 -14.27 -12.13 -0.93
N ALA A 71 -14.49 -12.72 0.26
CA ALA A 71 -13.42 -13.38 1.00
C ALA A 71 -12.75 -14.50 0.19
N GLU A 72 -13.51 -15.30 -0.57
CA GLU A 72 -12.94 -16.37 -1.41
C GLU A 72 -12.08 -15.80 -2.54
N GLN A 73 -12.53 -14.71 -3.17
CA GLN A 73 -11.78 -14.08 -4.25
C GLN A 73 -10.46 -13.46 -3.75
N ILE A 74 -10.44 -12.93 -2.53
CA ILE A 74 -9.22 -12.44 -1.91
C ILE A 74 -8.28 -13.60 -1.58
N ALA A 75 -8.80 -14.70 -1.01
CA ALA A 75 -8.03 -15.90 -0.68
C ALA A 75 -7.36 -16.52 -1.91
N ASP A 76 -8.08 -16.62 -3.03
CA ASP A 76 -7.59 -17.06 -4.34
C ASP A 76 -6.40 -16.21 -4.83
N VAL A 77 -6.49 -14.88 -4.72
CA VAL A 77 -5.40 -13.98 -5.14
C VAL A 77 -4.18 -14.08 -4.21
N LEU A 78 -4.42 -14.32 -2.92
CA LEU A 78 -3.36 -14.48 -1.92
C LEU A 78 -2.72 -15.87 -1.93
N ASP A 79 -3.30 -16.84 -2.65
CA ASP A 79 -2.87 -18.25 -2.68
C ASP A 79 -2.83 -18.81 -1.24
N CYS A 80 -3.95 -18.67 -0.53
CA CYS A 80 -4.17 -19.21 0.80
C CYS A 80 -5.54 -19.89 0.90
N ASP A 81 -5.63 -20.99 1.66
CA ASP A 81 -6.89 -21.74 1.82
C ASP A 81 -7.99 -20.92 2.49
N GLU A 82 -7.65 -20.17 3.55
CA GLU A 82 -8.60 -19.35 4.31
C GLU A 82 -7.95 -18.04 4.75
N LEU A 83 -8.72 -16.94 4.71
CA LEU A 83 -8.26 -15.65 5.21
C LEU A 83 -8.27 -15.63 6.74
N PRO A 84 -7.16 -15.23 7.39
CA PRO A 84 -7.13 -15.05 8.83
C PRO A 84 -7.84 -13.73 9.21
N VAL A 85 -9.17 -13.76 9.27
CA VAL A 85 -9.97 -12.58 9.64
C VAL A 85 -10.20 -12.56 11.15
N ARG A 86 -9.82 -11.47 11.81
CA ARG A 86 -10.30 -11.13 13.16
C ARG A 86 -11.29 -9.99 13.03
N TYR A 87 -12.51 -10.18 13.51
CA TYR A 87 -13.49 -9.09 13.64
C TYR A 87 -13.81 -8.86 15.11
N ASP A 88 -14.07 -7.60 15.47
CA ASP A 88 -14.56 -7.21 16.79
C ASP A 88 -15.95 -6.58 16.60
N VAL A 89 -16.97 -7.12 17.28
CA VAL A 89 -18.33 -6.55 17.27
C VAL A 89 -18.59 -5.89 18.62
N SER A 90 -18.59 -4.56 18.61
CA SER A 90 -19.08 -3.76 19.71
C SER A 90 -20.56 -3.45 19.50
N THR A 91 -21.46 -4.17 20.16
CA THR A 91 -22.89 -3.81 20.19
C THR A 91 -23.15 -2.74 21.25
N GLY A 92 -23.38 -1.50 20.82
CA GLY A 92 -23.95 -0.45 21.66
C GLY A 92 -25.47 -0.56 21.68
N TYR A 93 -26.05 -1.30 22.63
CA TYR A 93 -27.49 -1.20 22.89
C TYR A 93 -27.73 0.08 23.69
N GLY A 94 -28.15 1.14 22.99
CA GLY A 94 -28.76 2.30 23.63
C GLY A 94 -30.04 1.85 24.32
N ARG A 95 -30.04 1.84 25.65
CA ARG A 95 -31.23 1.58 26.48
C ARG A 95 -32.26 2.66 26.13
N GLY A 96 -33.36 2.25 25.49
CA GLY A 96 -34.54 3.10 25.40
C GLY A 96 -34.99 3.41 26.82
N GLU A 97 -34.96 4.69 27.18
CA GLU A 97 -35.57 5.19 28.40
C GLU A 97 -37.06 5.37 28.09
N GLU A 98 -37.90 4.63 28.82
CA GLU A 98 -39.36 4.79 28.90
C GLU A 98 -39.73 6.03 29.72
#